data_AF-A0A352KIU1-F1
#
_entry.id   AF-A0A352KIU1-F1
#
_cell.length_a   1.000
_cell.length_b   1.000
_cell.length_c   1.000
_cell.angle_alpha   90.00
_cell.angle_beta   90.00
_cell.angle_gamma   90.00
#
_symmetry.space_group_name_H-M   'P 1'
#
loop_
_entity.id
_entity.type
_entity.pdbx_description
1 polymer ?
#
loop_
_entity_poly.entity_id
_entity_poly.type
_entity_poly.pdbx_seq_one_letter_code
_entity_poly.pdbx_strand_id
1 'polypeptide(L)'
;MAVLLAVLSLAFCLMISVWFPAVAGEPDWQHFKKSYLRDGRIIDPVNGSISHSEGQGYAMLLSVHWDDRQSFEQIWLWTQNKLQTRNDALFSWQWHPEKGVMDANNATDADLLIAWALSLAAIKWQVPAYEQASLQ
;
A
#
# COMPACT_ATOMS: atom_id res chain seq x y z
N MET A 1 24.75 -37.99 32.79
CA MET A 1 24.55 -36.55 33.09
C MET A 1 24.67 -35.66 31.86
N ALA A 2 25.70 -35.81 31.00
CA ALA A 2 25.87 -34.97 29.80
C ALA A 2 24.74 -35.10 28.74
N VAL A 3 24.21 -36.31 28.53
CA VAL A 3 23.13 -36.56 27.55
C VAL A 3 21.77 -35.98 28.01
N LEU A 4 21.50 -35.99 29.33
CA LEU A 4 20.26 -35.46 29.89
C LEU A 4 20.21 -33.92 29.83
N LEU A 5 21.36 -33.26 29.99
CA LEU A 5 21.53 -31.81 29.85
C LEU A 5 21.38 -31.33 28.40
N ALA A 6 21.78 -32.14 27.41
CA ALA A 6 21.65 -31.83 25.98
C ALA A 6 20.19 -31.90 25.47
N VAL A 7 19.38 -32.81 26.01
CA VAL A 7 17.96 -32.96 25.62
C VAL A 7 17.09 -31.85 26.22
N LEU A 8 17.38 -31.41 27.45
CA LEU A 8 16.70 -30.28 28.10
C LEU A 8 17.00 -28.92 27.42
N SER A 9 18.20 -28.74 26.88
CA SER A 9 18.59 -27.52 26.17
C SER A 9 18.01 -27.42 24.76
N LEU A 10 17.81 -28.55 24.08
CA LEU A 10 17.13 -28.58 22.77
C LEU A 10 15.62 -28.29 22.88
N ALA A 11 14.96 -28.81 23.93
CA ALA A 11 13.55 -28.56 24.20
C ALA A 11 13.29 -27.09 24.61
N PHE A 12 14.25 -26.45 25.27
CA PHE A 12 14.16 -25.03 25.66
C PHE A 12 14.28 -24.09 24.44
N CYS A 13 15.16 -24.40 23.47
CA CYS A 13 15.26 -23.63 22.22
C CYS A 13 14.01 -23.73 21.33
N LEU A 14 13.34 -24.90 21.32
CA LEU A 14 12.09 -25.11 20.57
C LEU A 14 10.87 -24.41 21.20
N MET A 15 10.92 -24.08 22.49
CA MET A 15 9.84 -23.37 23.19
C MET A 15 9.95 -21.85 23.04
N ILE A 16 11.15 -21.31 22.82
CA ILE A 16 11.38 -19.86 22.63
C ILE A 16 10.80 -19.36 21.30
N SER A 17 10.87 -20.18 20.24
CA SER A 17 10.32 -19.84 18.91
C SER A 17 8.80 -19.79 18.84
N VAL A 18 8.09 -20.33 19.85
CA VAL A 18 6.62 -20.30 19.93
C VAL A 18 6.11 -19.09 20.72
N TRP A 19 6.97 -18.48 21.55
CA TRP A 19 6.60 -17.38 22.45
C TRP A 19 6.89 -15.99 21.89
N PHE A 20 7.79 -15.89 20.91
CA PHE A 20 8.08 -14.66 20.21
C PHE A 20 7.83 -14.86 18.72
N PRO A 21 6.60 -14.60 18.22
CA PRO A 21 6.43 -14.47 16.78
C PRO A 21 7.40 -13.39 16.30
N ALA A 22 8.13 -13.66 15.22
CA ALA A 22 8.87 -12.61 14.54
C ALA A 22 7.88 -11.50 14.17
N VAL A 23 8.01 -10.33 14.79
CA VAL A 23 7.28 -9.13 14.38
C VAL A 23 7.90 -8.67 13.06
N ALA A 24 7.51 -9.34 11.99
CA ALA A 24 7.99 -9.08 10.64
C ALA A 24 7.09 -8.02 10.00
N GLY A 25 7.53 -6.75 10.06
CA GLY A 25 7.09 -5.57 9.30
C GLY A 25 5.63 -5.08 9.36
N GLU A 26 4.69 -5.82 9.97
CA GLU A 26 3.34 -5.31 10.23
C GLU A 26 3.32 -3.97 11.01
N PRO A 27 4.20 -3.70 12.00
CA PRO A 27 4.22 -2.42 12.70
C PRO A 27 4.47 -1.23 11.79
N ASP A 28 5.32 -1.38 10.76
CA ASP A 28 5.71 -0.27 9.89
C ASP A 28 4.56 0.09 8.95
N TRP A 29 3.85 -0.90 8.40
CA TRP A 29 2.67 -0.65 7.58
C TRP A 29 1.52 -0.03 8.39
N GLN A 30 1.25 -0.56 9.57
CA GLN A 30 0.21 0.01 10.44
C GLN A 30 0.58 1.43 10.90
N HIS A 31 1.86 1.69 11.18
CA HIS A 31 2.36 3.03 11.49
C HIS A 31 2.19 3.96 10.29
N PHE A 32 2.60 3.53 9.08
CA PHE A 32 2.43 4.30 7.85
C PHE A 32 0.95 4.68 7.63
N LYS A 33 0.03 3.71 7.70
CA LYS A 33 -1.41 3.99 7.56
C LYS A 33 -1.89 4.98 8.61
N LYS A 34 -1.53 4.77 9.88
CA LYS A 34 -1.90 5.67 10.97
C LYS A 34 -1.35 7.08 10.75
N SER A 35 -0.17 7.24 10.17
CA SER A 35 0.45 8.53 9.92
C SER A 35 -0.11 9.24 8.67
N TYR A 36 -0.36 8.51 7.59
CA TYR A 36 -0.57 9.12 6.27
C TYR A 36 -1.90 8.77 5.57
N LEU A 37 -2.52 7.63 5.85
CA LEU A 37 -3.75 7.20 5.17
C LEU A 37 -5.01 7.76 5.85
N ARG A 38 -5.85 8.50 5.12
CA ARG A 38 -7.17 8.96 5.57
C ARG A 38 -8.17 8.84 4.43
N ASP A 39 -9.26 8.09 4.64
CA ASP A 39 -10.37 7.97 3.67
C ASP A 39 -9.91 7.64 2.23
N GLY A 40 -8.90 6.76 2.11
CA GLY A 40 -8.31 6.35 0.83
C GLY A 40 -7.21 7.27 0.28
N ARG A 41 -6.99 8.45 0.86
CA ARG A 41 -5.92 9.36 0.42
C ARG A 41 -4.69 9.25 1.29
N ILE A 42 -3.52 9.33 0.66
CA ILE A 42 -2.22 9.47 1.30
C ILE A 42 -1.94 10.96 1.44
N ILE A 43 -1.81 11.41 2.69
CA ILE A 43 -1.61 12.80 3.04
C ILE A 43 -0.12 13.09 3.15
N ASP A 44 0.33 14.13 2.46
CA ASP A 44 1.62 14.77 2.69
C ASP A 44 1.47 15.93 3.69
N PRO A 45 1.78 15.74 4.98
CA PRO A 45 1.55 16.75 6.00
C PRO A 45 2.48 17.96 5.88
N VAL A 46 3.63 17.83 5.21
CA VAL A 46 4.61 18.92 5.09
C VAL A 46 4.31 19.84 3.92
N ASN A 47 3.58 19.36 2.90
CA ASN A 47 3.17 20.13 1.73
C ASN A 47 1.70 20.56 1.78
N GLY A 48 1.23 21.02 2.94
CA GLY A 48 -0.14 21.55 3.08
C GLY A 48 -1.23 20.49 3.03
N SER A 49 -0.92 19.24 3.40
CA SER A 49 -1.87 18.11 3.39
C SER A 49 -2.45 17.80 2.01
N ILE A 50 -1.71 18.08 0.94
CA ILE A 50 -2.06 17.61 -0.40
C ILE A 50 -1.86 16.09 -0.52
N SER A 51 -2.41 15.52 -1.58
CA SER A 51 -2.17 14.13 -1.97
C SER A 51 -1.61 14.11 -3.38
N HIS A 52 -0.59 13.28 -3.61
CA HIS A 52 0.03 13.08 -4.91
C HIS A 52 -0.32 11.71 -5.47
N SER A 53 -0.43 11.59 -6.79
CA SER A 53 -0.60 10.28 -7.46
C SER A 53 0.54 9.31 -7.08
N GLU A 54 1.76 9.81 -6.89
CA GLU A 54 2.93 9.04 -6.45
C GLU A 54 2.68 8.36 -5.09
N GLY A 55 2.23 9.14 -4.10
CA GLY A 55 1.92 8.64 -2.76
C GLY A 55 0.83 7.56 -2.80
N GLN A 56 -0.18 7.75 -3.66
CA GLN A 56 -1.21 6.74 -3.90
C GLN A 56 -0.61 5.45 -4.46
N GLY A 57 0.19 5.54 -5.53
CA GLY A 57 0.83 4.39 -6.17
C GLY A 57 1.70 3.57 -5.21
N TYR A 58 2.53 4.23 -4.40
CA TYR A 58 3.31 3.55 -3.36
C TYR A 58 2.43 2.84 -2.34
N ALA A 59 1.40 3.50 -1.82
CA ALA A 59 0.54 2.87 -0.83
C ALA A 59 -0.28 1.71 -1.40
N MET A 60 -0.64 1.75 -2.69
CA MET A 60 -1.24 0.61 -3.39
C MET A 60 -0.26 -0.58 -3.46
N LEU A 61 1.00 -0.36 -3.87
CA LEU A 61 2.03 -1.41 -3.88
C LEU A 61 2.26 -2.01 -2.48
N LEU A 62 2.37 -1.17 -1.46
CA LEU A 62 2.55 -1.60 -0.07
C LEU A 62 1.34 -2.39 0.43
N SER A 63 0.12 -2.00 0.05
CA SER A 63 -1.09 -2.74 0.41
C SER A 63 -1.08 -4.15 -0.19
N VAL A 64 -0.64 -4.32 -1.45
CA VAL A 64 -0.48 -5.65 -2.06
C VAL A 64 0.61 -6.46 -1.36
N HIS A 65 1.75 -5.84 -1.02
CA HIS A 65 2.85 -6.49 -0.31
C HIS A 65 2.38 -7.06 1.05
N TRP A 66 1.65 -6.26 1.83
CA TRP A 66 1.13 -6.61 3.15
C TRP A 66 -0.18 -7.41 3.13
N ASP A 67 -0.69 -7.79 1.96
CA ASP A 67 -2.00 -8.47 1.79
C ASP A 67 -3.18 -7.69 2.39
N ASP A 68 -3.10 -6.36 2.38
CA ASP A 68 -4.12 -5.46 2.91
C ASP A 68 -5.07 -5.01 1.80
N ARG A 69 -5.92 -5.94 1.38
CA ARG A 69 -6.90 -5.70 0.29
C ARG A 69 -7.85 -4.54 0.61
N GLN A 70 -8.25 -4.40 1.87
CA GLN A 70 -9.17 -3.34 2.28
C GLN A 70 -8.56 -1.96 2.07
N SER A 71 -7.31 -1.75 2.49
CA SER A 71 -6.63 -0.48 2.27
C SER A 71 -6.38 -0.24 0.78
N PHE A 72 -5.99 -1.27 0.03
CA PHE A 72 -5.83 -1.17 -1.43
C PHE A 72 -7.11 -0.67 -2.10
N GLU A 73 -8.25 -1.27 -1.80
CA GLU A 73 -9.55 -0.91 -2.38
C GLU A 73 -9.92 0.55 -2.08
N GLN A 74 -9.75 0.98 -0.83
CA GLN A 74 -9.99 2.37 -0.44
C GLN A 74 -9.08 3.36 -1.18
N ILE A 75 -7.80 3.02 -1.28
CA ILE A 75 -6.79 3.86 -1.95
C ILE A 75 -7.09 3.93 -3.44
N TRP A 76 -7.33 2.80 -4.09
CA TRP A 76 -7.64 2.74 -5.52
C TRP A 76 -8.90 3.53 -5.87
N LEU A 77 -9.99 3.32 -5.14
CA LEU A 77 -11.24 4.04 -5.39
C LEU A 77 -11.06 5.55 -5.20
N TRP A 78 -10.31 5.98 -4.18
CA TRP A 78 -10.02 7.39 -4.00
C TRP A 78 -9.20 7.95 -5.16
N THR A 79 -8.13 7.25 -5.56
CA THR A 79 -7.23 7.63 -6.66
C THR A 79 -8.00 7.79 -7.97
N GLN A 80 -8.83 6.81 -8.32
CA GLN A 80 -9.65 6.87 -9.53
C GLN A 80 -10.62 8.07 -9.47
N ASN A 81 -11.36 8.23 -8.38
CA ASN A 81 -12.39 9.26 -8.27
C ASN A 81 -11.84 10.69 -8.17
N LYS A 82 -10.61 10.87 -7.66
CA LYS A 82 -10.05 12.19 -7.37
C LYS A 82 -8.94 12.62 -8.32
N LEU A 83 -8.18 11.69 -8.88
CA LEU A 83 -7.02 11.98 -9.71
C LEU A 83 -7.22 11.62 -11.19
N GLN A 84 -8.06 10.63 -11.53
CA GLN A 84 -8.36 10.26 -12.92
C GLN A 84 -9.42 11.20 -13.53
N THR A 85 -9.13 12.50 -13.53
CA THR A 85 -10.06 13.56 -13.96
C THR A 85 -9.89 13.98 -15.42
N ARG A 86 -8.91 13.36 -16.10
CA ARG A 86 -8.53 13.63 -17.48
C ARG A 86 -9.43 12.86 -18.45
N ASN A 87 -9.32 13.18 -19.74
CA ASN A 87 -9.99 12.44 -20.82
C ASN A 87 -9.15 11.24 -21.31
N ASP A 88 -8.09 10.89 -20.59
CA ASP A 88 -7.22 9.72 -20.82
C ASP A 88 -7.15 8.88 -19.53
N ALA A 89 -6.40 7.78 -19.55
CA ALA A 89 -6.29 6.87 -18.42
C ALA A 89 -5.29 7.36 -17.34
N LEU A 90 -4.60 8.48 -17.54
CA LEU A 90 -3.56 8.95 -16.63
C LEU A 90 -4.15 9.70 -15.43
N PHE A 91 -3.35 9.86 -14.38
CA PHE A 91 -3.77 10.49 -13.14
C PHE A 91 -3.16 11.89 -13.00
N SER A 92 -3.99 12.88 -12.70
CA SER A 92 -3.50 14.20 -12.28
C SER A 92 -2.60 14.05 -11.06
N TRP A 93 -1.43 14.70 -11.10
CA TRP A 93 -0.36 14.41 -10.17
C TRP A 93 -0.63 14.89 -8.74
N GLN A 94 -1.53 15.85 -8.55
CA GLN A 94 -1.78 16.49 -7.26
C GLN A 94 -3.27 16.80 -7.02
N TRP A 95 -3.69 16.64 -5.76
CA TRP A 95 -5.01 17.03 -5.27
C TRP A 95 -4.92 17.77 -3.93
N HIS A 96 -5.63 18.90 -3.84
CA HIS A 96 -5.70 19.74 -2.65
C HIS A 96 -7.04 19.55 -1.91
N PRO A 97 -7.06 19.46 -0.57
CA PRO A 97 -8.27 19.19 0.22
C PRO A 97 -9.44 20.15 -0.03
N GLU A 98 -9.14 21.43 -0.22
CA GLU A 98 -10.16 22.47 -0.42
C GLU A 98 -10.43 22.80 -1.89
N LYS A 99 -9.46 22.53 -2.78
CA LYS A 99 -9.47 23.04 -4.15
C LYS A 99 -9.60 21.94 -5.20
N GLY A 100 -9.44 20.68 -4.79
CA GLY A 100 -9.39 19.55 -5.71
C GLY A 100 -8.13 19.53 -6.56
N VAL A 101 -8.25 19.01 -7.78
CA VAL A 101 -7.19 19.03 -8.79
C VAL A 101 -7.05 20.46 -9.31
N MET A 102 -5.87 21.05 -9.14
CA MET A 102 -5.55 22.38 -9.67
C MET A 102 -4.68 22.34 -10.93
N ASP A 103 -3.95 21.23 -11.12
CA ASP A 103 -3.13 20.96 -12.30
C ASP A 103 -3.47 19.55 -12.80
N ALA A 104 -3.96 19.48 -14.03
CA ALA A 104 -4.37 18.23 -14.64
C ALA A 104 -3.19 17.39 -15.14
N ASN A 105 -1.96 17.91 -15.17
CA ASN A 105 -0.79 17.18 -15.66
C ASN A 105 -0.57 15.88 -14.88
N ASN A 106 0.02 14.87 -15.52
CA ASN A 106 0.34 13.61 -14.86
C ASN A 106 1.77 13.61 -14.28
N ALA A 107 2.07 12.57 -13.51
CA ALA A 107 3.43 12.19 -13.14
C ALA A 107 3.64 10.73 -13.56
N THR A 108 4.48 10.51 -14.56
CA THR A 108 4.60 9.19 -15.23
C THR A 108 5.08 8.09 -14.30
N ASP A 109 5.92 8.41 -13.33
CA ASP A 109 6.32 7.49 -12.27
C ASP A 109 5.11 6.99 -11.48
N ALA A 110 4.21 7.90 -11.10
CA ALA A 110 2.98 7.54 -10.40
C ALA A 110 2.04 6.68 -11.26
N ASP A 111 1.88 7.00 -12.54
CA ASP A 111 1.06 6.21 -13.46
C ASP A 111 1.58 4.76 -13.55
N LEU A 112 2.92 4.59 -13.64
CA LEU A 112 3.56 3.28 -13.64
C LEU A 112 3.40 2.54 -12.30
N LEU A 113 3.54 3.23 -11.17
CA LEU A 113 3.34 2.64 -9.84
C LEU A 113 1.90 2.13 -9.68
N ILE A 114 0.91 2.91 -10.12
CA ILE A 114 -0.51 2.54 -10.03
C ILE A 114 -0.82 1.34 -10.92
N ALA A 115 -0.40 1.37 -12.19
CA ALA A 115 -0.59 0.27 -13.12
C ALA A 115 0.08 -1.02 -12.60
N TRP A 116 1.31 -0.91 -12.05
CA TRP A 116 2.02 -2.04 -11.46
C TRP A 116 1.28 -2.60 -10.24
N ALA A 117 0.81 -1.73 -9.35
CA ALA A 117 0.05 -2.16 -8.18
C ALA A 117 -1.26 -2.87 -8.55
N LEU A 118 -1.98 -2.37 -9.55
CA LEU A 118 -3.19 -3.00 -10.09
C LEU A 118 -2.90 -4.38 -10.69
N SER A 119 -1.81 -4.50 -11.45
CA SER A 119 -1.39 -5.79 -12.01
C SER A 119 -1.07 -6.81 -10.91
N LEU A 120 -0.29 -6.40 -9.89
CA LEU A 120 0.03 -7.28 -8.76
C LEU A 120 -1.22 -7.66 -7.95
N ALA A 121 -2.14 -6.71 -7.74
CA ALA A 121 -3.41 -6.95 -7.05
C ALA A 121 -4.30 -7.93 -7.82
N ALA A 122 -4.34 -7.83 -9.15
CA ALA A 122 -5.08 -8.76 -10.00
C ALA A 122 -4.54 -10.19 -9.85
N ILE A 123 -3.22 -10.35 -9.89
CA ILE A 123 -2.56 -11.65 -9.70
C ILE A 123 -2.83 -12.19 -8.30
N LYS A 124 -2.68 -11.36 -7.26
CA LYS A 124 -2.78 -11.80 -5.87
C LYS A 124 -4.21 -12.14 -5.44
N TRP A 125 -5.18 -11.29 -5.79
CA TRP A 125 -6.56 -11.42 -5.31
C TRP A 125 -7.55 -11.92 -6.38
N GLN A 126 -7.08 -12.18 -7.61
CA GLN A 126 -7.88 -12.74 -8.71
C GLN A 126 -9.12 -11.91 -9.03
N VAL A 127 -8.94 -10.58 -9.11
CA VAL A 127 -10.01 -9.62 -9.44
C VAL A 127 -9.76 -9.07 -10.86
N PRO A 128 -10.54 -9.51 -11.87
CA PRO A 128 -10.31 -9.11 -13.27
C PRO A 128 -10.38 -7.61 -13.53
N ALA A 129 -11.15 -6.87 -12.72
CA ALA A 129 -11.25 -5.42 -12.83
C ALA A 129 -9.91 -4.70 -12.60
N TYR A 130 -9.04 -5.23 -11.73
CA TYR A 130 -7.70 -4.64 -11.52
C TYR A 130 -6.78 -4.89 -12.71
N GLU A 131 -6.86 -6.08 -13.33
CA GLU A 131 -6.09 -6.37 -14.55
C GLU A 131 -6.52 -5.42 -15.68
N GLN A 132 -7.84 -5.30 -15.90
CA GLN A 132 -8.37 -4.42 -16.93
C GLN A 132 -7.94 -2.96 -16.69
N ALA A 133 -7.98 -2.48 -15.44
CA ALA A 133 -7.52 -1.14 -15.10
C ALA A 133 -6.00 -0.96 -15.29
N SER A 134 -5.19 -2.01 -15.09
CA SER A 134 -3.73 -1.92 -15.27
C SER A 134 -3.28 -1.82 -16.73
N LEU A 135 -4.14 -2.20 -17.67
CA LEU A 135 -3.85 -2.26 -19.11
C LEU A 135 -4.34 -1.02 -19.88
N GLN A 136 -5.04 -0.11 -19.21
CA GLN A 136 -5.54 1.15 -19.78
C GLN A 136 -4.50 2.25 -19.64
#